data_AF-A0A348RZQ6-F1
#
_entry.id   AF-A0A348RZQ6-F1
#
_cell.length_a   1.000
_cell.length_b   1.000
_cell.length_c   1.000
_cell.angle_alpha   90.00
_cell.angle_beta   90.00
_cell.angle_gamma   90.00
#
_symmetry.space_group_name_H-M   'P 1'
#
loop_
_entity.id
_entity.type
_entity.pdbx_description
1 polymer ?
#
loop_
_entity_poly.entity_id
_entity_poly.type
_entity_poly.pdbx_seq_one_letter_code
_entity_poly.pdbx_strand_id
1 'polypeptide(L)'
;MKRILFVCTGNICRSPMAEGYLKHLLKQEGLGDVEVTSAGVGAMTGQSPSKHAVEALADWGIDITDQRSQMISNSDINETNWIFGMTQGHVDMINSMFPEAASKTFLIRRFVDHLSQYDKEVSDPIGGNLQIYQTCRDEIKQGIDHILVNILSELKPQPCSSDDTNPKMTIAIASDHAGFASKEAIKLILESHSYRIDDFGTENENSTDYPDYAKSVAEHVAEEKADIGILICSTGIGMSIAANKVSGVRAALVNDLETARLSREHNHANVICMGAKGKNPEILWANLQAFLSAKCEGDRHKRRVRKITAMEQKQSHSVSAVDPAISQIIEKERQRQQENIELIASENFTSPAVMEVQGSVLTNKYAEGYPAKRWYGGCEFVDEAETLAIERAKKLFKADHANVQPHSGSGANMAVYFSMLQPGDKILTMDLNHGGHLTHGNKANFSGKFFEVVHYGVRKEDERIDYDQLEALAKEHRPKMITVGASAYPRVIDFARMGAIAKEVGAYLLADIAHIAGLVAAGIHPSPVEHADFVTTTTHKTLRGPRGG
;
A
#
# COMPACT_ATOMS: atom_id res chain seq x y z
N MET A 1 -3.29 -36.62 -6.03
CA MET A 1 -4.03 -36.00 -7.14
C MET A 1 -3.33 -34.71 -7.48
N LYS A 2 -3.05 -34.45 -8.76
CA LYS A 2 -2.35 -33.22 -9.17
C LYS A 2 -3.37 -32.08 -9.26
N ARG A 3 -3.00 -30.88 -8.81
CA ARG A 3 -3.89 -29.71 -8.80
C ARG A 3 -3.36 -28.57 -9.63
N ILE A 4 -4.24 -27.97 -10.44
CA ILE A 4 -3.96 -26.79 -11.26
C ILE A 4 -4.93 -25.68 -10.84
N LEU A 5 -4.39 -24.49 -10.60
CA LEU A 5 -5.15 -23.29 -10.26
C LEU A 5 -4.96 -22.22 -11.33
N PHE A 6 -6.07 -21.73 -11.89
CA PHE A 6 -6.05 -20.56 -12.77
C PHE A 6 -6.43 -19.30 -12.00
N VAL A 7 -5.69 -18.20 -12.22
CA VAL A 7 -5.88 -16.97 -11.46
C VAL A 7 -6.01 -15.76 -12.39
N CYS A 8 -7.07 -14.98 -12.20
CA CYS A 8 -7.25 -13.66 -12.82
C CYS A 8 -7.66 -12.62 -11.75
N THR A 9 -8.12 -11.44 -12.15
CA THR A 9 -8.46 -10.38 -11.19
C THR A 9 -9.71 -10.71 -10.38
N GLY A 10 -10.86 -10.82 -11.05
CA GLY A 10 -12.17 -10.97 -10.39
C GLY A 10 -12.74 -12.39 -10.34
N ASN A 11 -12.09 -13.38 -10.97
CA ASN A 11 -12.56 -14.77 -11.09
C ASN A 11 -13.99 -14.94 -11.66
N ILE A 12 -14.36 -14.09 -12.61
CA ILE A 12 -15.66 -14.15 -13.31
C ILE A 12 -15.55 -14.24 -14.83
N CYS A 13 -14.36 -14.04 -15.41
CA CYS A 13 -14.16 -14.07 -16.87
C CYS A 13 -13.05 -15.06 -17.26
N ARG A 14 -11.78 -14.63 -17.18
CA ARG A 14 -10.61 -15.37 -17.67
C ARG A 14 -10.36 -16.71 -16.96
N SER A 15 -10.22 -16.70 -15.64
CA SER A 15 -9.89 -17.93 -14.89
C SER A 15 -11.02 -18.98 -14.87
N PRO A 16 -12.32 -18.59 -14.84
CA PRO A 16 -13.42 -19.54 -15.08
C PRO A 16 -13.40 -20.18 -16.47
N MET A 17 -13.10 -19.39 -17.51
CA MET A 17 -12.97 -19.93 -18.88
C MET A 17 -11.81 -20.92 -18.98
N ALA A 18 -10.67 -20.62 -18.35
CA ALA A 18 -9.51 -21.52 -18.31
C ALA A 18 -9.81 -22.83 -17.55
N GLU A 19 -10.47 -22.74 -16.39
CA GLU A 19 -10.91 -23.92 -15.63
C GLU A 19 -11.87 -24.79 -16.44
N GLY A 20 -12.91 -24.18 -17.04
CA GLY A 20 -13.90 -24.89 -17.83
C GLY A 20 -13.28 -25.60 -19.05
N TYR A 21 -12.40 -24.91 -19.76
CA TYR A 21 -11.72 -25.46 -20.94
C TYR A 21 -10.81 -26.64 -20.59
N LEU A 22 -9.96 -26.51 -19.58
CA LEU A 22 -9.06 -27.61 -19.20
C LEU A 22 -9.83 -28.82 -18.64
N LYS A 23 -10.89 -28.60 -17.84
CA LYS A 23 -11.76 -29.71 -17.39
C LYS A 23 -12.40 -30.45 -18.56
N HIS A 24 -12.83 -29.73 -19.59
CA HIS A 24 -13.39 -30.34 -20.79
C HIS A 24 -12.37 -31.21 -21.52
N LEU A 25 -11.14 -30.71 -21.74
CA LEU A 25 -10.06 -31.46 -22.37
C LEU A 25 -9.67 -32.71 -21.57
N LEU A 26 -9.48 -32.58 -20.25
CA LEU A 26 -9.12 -33.71 -19.39
C LEU A 26 -10.19 -34.82 -19.42
N LYS A 27 -11.47 -34.45 -19.52
CA LYS A 27 -12.58 -35.41 -19.68
C LYS A 27 -12.56 -36.12 -21.04
N GLN A 28 -12.20 -35.42 -22.12
CA GLN A 28 -12.06 -36.03 -23.45
C GLN A 28 -10.88 -37.01 -23.53
N GLU A 29 -9.75 -36.66 -22.91
CA GLU A 29 -8.52 -37.47 -22.89
C GLU A 29 -8.53 -38.58 -21.83
N GLY A 30 -9.57 -38.67 -20.99
CA GLY A 30 -9.70 -39.70 -19.95
C GLY A 30 -8.73 -39.53 -18.76
N LEU A 31 -8.21 -38.32 -18.54
CA LEU A 31 -7.22 -37.99 -17.51
C LEU A 31 -7.89 -37.46 -16.23
N GLY A 32 -8.43 -38.37 -15.41
CA GLY A 32 -9.20 -38.04 -14.20
C GLY A 32 -8.39 -37.69 -12.94
N ASP A 33 -7.06 -37.82 -12.96
CA ASP A 33 -6.18 -37.64 -11.79
C ASP A 33 -5.70 -36.19 -11.57
N VAL A 34 -6.22 -35.25 -12.36
CA VAL A 34 -5.91 -33.82 -12.29
C VAL A 34 -7.15 -33.03 -11.89
N GLU A 35 -7.09 -32.36 -10.75
CA GLU A 35 -8.12 -31.45 -10.26
C GLU A 35 -7.79 -30.03 -10.70
N VAL A 36 -8.77 -29.34 -11.28
CA VAL A 36 -8.63 -27.99 -11.84
C VAL A 36 -9.58 -27.06 -11.12
N THR A 37 -9.07 -25.92 -10.70
CA THR A 37 -9.82 -24.88 -10.00
C THR A 37 -9.44 -23.50 -10.52
N SER A 38 -10.24 -22.49 -10.22
CA SER A 38 -9.94 -21.09 -10.49
C SER A 38 -10.19 -20.20 -9.28
N ALA A 39 -9.42 -19.11 -9.20
CA ALA A 39 -9.56 -18.09 -8.17
C ALA A 39 -9.24 -16.70 -8.75
N GLY A 40 -9.34 -15.67 -7.90
CA GLY A 40 -8.91 -14.32 -8.27
C GLY A 40 -8.23 -13.55 -7.16
N VAL A 41 -7.28 -12.70 -7.55
CA VAL A 41 -6.47 -11.88 -6.62
C VAL A 41 -7.28 -10.73 -5.97
N GLY A 42 -8.41 -10.36 -6.57
CA GLY A 42 -9.33 -9.34 -6.08
C GLY A 42 -10.80 -9.75 -6.22
N ALA A 43 -11.09 -11.05 -6.19
CA ALA A 43 -12.43 -11.56 -6.44
C ALA A 43 -13.36 -11.36 -5.23
N MET A 44 -14.60 -10.94 -5.49
CA MET A 44 -15.69 -11.09 -4.52
C MET A 44 -16.19 -12.53 -4.57
N THR A 45 -16.35 -13.20 -3.44
CA THR A 45 -16.74 -14.63 -3.42
C THR A 45 -18.23 -14.81 -3.75
N GLY A 46 -18.55 -15.82 -4.56
CA GLY A 46 -19.92 -16.26 -4.84
C GLY A 46 -20.60 -15.66 -6.07
N GLN A 47 -19.90 -14.87 -6.89
CA GLN A 47 -20.44 -14.34 -8.15
C GLN A 47 -20.41 -15.41 -9.24
N SER A 48 -21.42 -15.42 -10.10
CA SER A 48 -21.42 -16.26 -11.31
C SER A 48 -20.46 -15.69 -12.37
N PRO A 49 -19.92 -16.53 -13.27
CA PRO A 49 -19.18 -16.06 -14.44
C PRO A 49 -20.00 -15.05 -15.25
N SER A 50 -19.33 -14.13 -15.91
CA SER A 50 -19.99 -13.12 -16.73
C SER A 50 -20.74 -13.79 -17.88
N LYS A 51 -21.85 -13.17 -18.30
CA LYS A 51 -22.70 -13.70 -19.37
C LYS A 51 -21.91 -13.98 -20.66
N HIS A 52 -21.04 -13.04 -21.06
CA HIS A 52 -20.21 -13.21 -22.25
C HIS A 52 -19.11 -14.28 -22.09
N ALA A 53 -18.61 -14.54 -20.87
CA ALA A 53 -17.68 -15.65 -20.64
C ALA A 53 -18.37 -17.02 -20.77
N VAL A 54 -19.61 -17.12 -20.28
CA VAL A 54 -20.47 -18.31 -20.49
C VAL A 54 -20.76 -18.50 -21.98
N GLU A 55 -21.24 -17.46 -22.68
CA GLU A 55 -21.55 -17.52 -24.10
C GLU A 55 -20.32 -17.88 -24.95
N ALA A 56 -19.15 -17.30 -24.65
CA ALA A 56 -17.93 -17.59 -25.38
C ALA A 56 -17.51 -19.08 -25.28
N LEU A 57 -17.70 -19.74 -24.13
CA LEU A 57 -17.41 -21.17 -24.00
C LEU A 57 -18.55 -22.08 -24.48
N ALA A 58 -19.79 -21.60 -24.46
CA ALA A 58 -20.95 -22.33 -24.99
C ALA A 58 -20.80 -22.63 -26.49
N ASP A 59 -20.11 -21.75 -27.26
CA ASP A 59 -19.73 -22.00 -28.65
C ASP A 59 -18.93 -23.30 -28.85
N TRP A 60 -18.22 -23.76 -27.81
CA TRP A 60 -17.45 -25.00 -27.80
C TRP A 60 -18.15 -26.14 -27.05
N GLY A 61 -19.42 -25.94 -26.66
CA GLY A 61 -20.19 -26.91 -25.88
C GLY A 61 -19.71 -27.06 -24.44
N ILE A 62 -19.08 -26.02 -23.87
CA ILE A 62 -18.55 -26.03 -22.51
C ILE A 62 -19.42 -25.13 -21.63
N ASP A 63 -20.01 -25.72 -20.59
CA ASP A 63 -20.82 -25.00 -19.62
C ASP A 63 -20.02 -24.68 -18.35
N ILE A 64 -19.98 -23.41 -17.98
CA ILE A 64 -19.33 -22.90 -16.76
C ILE A 64 -20.32 -22.21 -15.80
N THR A 65 -21.62 -22.27 -16.05
CA THR A 65 -22.66 -21.51 -15.31
C THR A 65 -22.70 -21.81 -13.81
N ASP A 66 -22.27 -23.01 -13.40
CA ASP A 66 -22.22 -23.43 -12.00
C ASP A 66 -20.94 -23.02 -11.26
N GLN A 67 -19.93 -22.50 -11.95
CA GLN A 67 -18.72 -22.00 -11.29
C GLN A 67 -19.06 -20.77 -10.44
N ARG A 68 -18.32 -20.56 -9.36
CA ARG A 68 -18.50 -19.39 -8.49
C ARG A 68 -17.16 -18.77 -8.21
N SER A 69 -17.11 -17.45 -8.29
CA SER A 69 -15.90 -16.71 -8.00
C SER A 69 -15.46 -16.94 -6.55
N GLN A 70 -14.16 -16.98 -6.33
CA GLN A 70 -13.55 -17.08 -5.02
C GLN A 70 -12.24 -16.29 -4.99
N MET A 71 -11.96 -15.69 -3.84
CA MET A 71 -10.67 -15.04 -3.62
C MET A 71 -9.60 -16.12 -3.43
N ILE A 72 -8.45 -15.94 -4.08
CA ILE A 72 -7.32 -16.84 -3.90
C ILE A 72 -6.91 -16.90 -2.43
N SER A 73 -6.72 -18.11 -1.92
CA SER A 73 -6.47 -18.37 -0.52
C SER A 73 -5.18 -19.17 -0.30
N ASN A 74 -4.69 -19.14 0.93
CA ASN A 74 -3.53 -19.95 1.33
C ASN A 74 -3.77 -21.46 1.15
N SER A 75 -5.01 -21.96 1.30
CA SER A 75 -5.32 -23.38 1.03
C SER A 75 -5.14 -23.69 -0.45
N ASP A 76 -5.62 -22.82 -1.34
CA ASP A 76 -5.50 -23.00 -2.79
C ASP A 76 -4.02 -23.09 -3.19
N ILE A 77 -3.18 -22.20 -2.64
CA ILE A 77 -1.75 -22.20 -2.91
C ILE A 77 -1.08 -23.47 -2.39
N ASN A 78 -1.36 -23.89 -1.15
CA ASN A 78 -0.66 -25.02 -0.54
C ASN A 78 -1.00 -26.36 -1.21
N GLU A 79 -2.25 -26.52 -1.66
CA GLU A 79 -2.76 -27.77 -2.23
C GLU A 79 -2.50 -27.87 -3.74
N THR A 80 -2.17 -26.75 -4.41
CA THR A 80 -1.96 -26.70 -5.85
C THR A 80 -0.52 -26.98 -6.26
N ASN A 81 -0.35 -27.74 -7.36
CA ASN A 81 0.95 -28.06 -7.94
C ASN A 81 1.40 -27.02 -8.97
N TRP A 82 0.50 -26.47 -9.78
CA TRP A 82 0.79 -25.39 -10.74
C TRP A 82 -0.25 -24.30 -10.71
N ILE A 83 0.21 -23.05 -10.70
CA ILE A 83 -0.65 -21.86 -10.69
C ILE A 83 -0.39 -21.09 -11.98
N PHE A 84 -1.45 -20.72 -12.68
CA PHE A 84 -1.36 -19.98 -13.94
C PHE A 84 -2.08 -18.62 -13.84
N GLY A 85 -1.29 -17.56 -13.87
CA GLY A 85 -1.77 -16.18 -13.97
C GLY A 85 -2.03 -15.77 -15.42
N MET A 86 -3.02 -14.89 -15.62
CA MET A 86 -3.36 -14.40 -16.97
C MET A 86 -2.39 -13.34 -17.50
N THR A 87 -1.74 -12.58 -16.61
CA THR A 87 -0.84 -11.46 -16.94
C THR A 87 0.36 -11.49 -15.99
N GLN A 88 1.45 -10.78 -16.30
CA GLN A 88 2.63 -10.76 -15.44
C GLN A 88 2.28 -10.12 -14.09
N GLY A 89 1.43 -9.10 -14.10
CA GLY A 89 0.87 -8.52 -12.87
C GLY A 89 0.14 -9.53 -11.98
N HIS A 90 -0.55 -10.54 -12.54
CA HIS A 90 -1.13 -11.61 -11.72
C HIS A 90 -0.06 -12.52 -11.11
N VAL A 91 0.95 -12.89 -11.88
CA VAL A 91 2.08 -13.70 -11.38
C VAL A 91 2.80 -12.95 -10.26
N ASP A 92 3.07 -11.66 -10.46
CA ASP A 92 3.74 -10.80 -9.49
C ASP A 92 2.87 -10.60 -8.23
N MET A 93 1.56 -10.40 -8.39
CA MET A 93 0.64 -10.31 -7.25
C MET A 93 0.56 -11.63 -6.49
N ILE A 94 0.48 -12.78 -7.16
CA ILE A 94 0.47 -14.09 -6.50
C ILE A 94 1.79 -14.31 -5.78
N ASN A 95 2.92 -14.01 -6.41
CA ASN A 95 4.25 -14.13 -5.79
C ASN A 95 4.42 -13.14 -4.63
N SER A 96 3.81 -11.96 -4.71
CA SER A 96 3.82 -10.98 -3.62
C SER A 96 2.90 -11.36 -2.46
N MET A 97 1.75 -11.96 -2.74
CA MET A 97 0.76 -12.39 -1.75
C MET A 97 1.15 -13.74 -1.11
N PHE A 98 1.81 -14.60 -1.88
CA PHE A 98 2.19 -15.96 -1.53
C PHE A 98 3.58 -16.30 -2.11
N PRO A 99 4.68 -15.79 -1.51
CA PRO A 99 6.03 -16.01 -2.03
C PRO A 99 6.41 -17.49 -2.21
N GLU A 100 5.87 -18.39 -1.40
CA GLU A 100 6.05 -19.85 -1.52
C GLU A 100 5.46 -20.44 -2.81
N ALA A 101 4.58 -19.69 -3.49
CA ALA A 101 4.00 -20.07 -4.76
C ALA A 101 4.91 -19.74 -5.95
N ALA A 102 5.97 -18.96 -5.76
CA ALA A 102 6.77 -18.40 -6.86
C ALA A 102 7.37 -19.47 -7.78
N SER A 103 7.88 -20.56 -7.21
CA SER A 103 8.47 -21.66 -7.98
C SER A 103 7.46 -22.46 -8.81
N LYS A 104 6.16 -22.25 -8.55
CA LYS A 104 5.06 -22.97 -9.19
C LYS A 104 3.99 -22.05 -9.81
N THR A 105 4.30 -20.76 -9.96
CA THR A 105 3.39 -19.76 -10.54
C THR A 105 3.95 -19.29 -11.88
N PHE A 106 3.14 -19.41 -12.93
CA PHE A 106 3.55 -19.16 -14.31
C PHE A 106 2.52 -18.31 -15.05
N LEU A 107 2.95 -17.65 -16.13
CA LEU A 107 2.02 -17.11 -17.13
C LEU A 107 1.32 -18.24 -17.88
N ILE A 108 0.03 -18.09 -18.16
CA ILE A 108 -0.76 -19.11 -18.87
C ILE A 108 -0.22 -19.44 -20.28
N ARG A 109 0.44 -18.49 -20.98
CA ARG A 109 1.11 -18.73 -22.27
C ARG A 109 2.64 -18.83 -22.17
N ARG A 110 3.18 -19.16 -20.98
CA ARG A 110 4.63 -19.24 -20.75
C ARG A 110 5.35 -20.17 -21.74
N PHE A 111 4.71 -21.27 -22.12
CA PHE A 111 5.25 -22.34 -22.96
C PHE A 111 4.89 -22.21 -24.44
N VAL A 112 4.40 -21.04 -24.88
CA VAL A 112 4.18 -20.75 -26.29
C VAL A 112 5.44 -20.08 -26.85
N ASP A 113 6.30 -20.85 -27.50
CA ASP A 113 7.68 -20.46 -27.81
C ASP A 113 7.81 -19.34 -28.87
N HIS A 114 6.82 -19.19 -29.75
CA HIS A 114 6.84 -18.17 -30.82
C HIS A 114 6.34 -16.79 -30.36
N LEU A 115 5.85 -16.64 -29.12
CA LEU A 115 5.38 -15.37 -28.58
C LEU A 115 6.50 -14.63 -27.83
N SER A 116 6.56 -13.31 -28.01
CA SER A 116 7.43 -12.44 -27.20
C SER A 116 6.94 -12.40 -25.74
N GLN A 117 7.77 -11.91 -24.81
CA GLN A 117 7.39 -11.86 -23.39
C GLN A 117 6.09 -11.06 -23.14
N TYR A 118 5.87 -9.99 -23.89
CA TYR A 118 4.67 -9.15 -23.78
C TYR A 118 3.43 -9.81 -24.41
N ASP A 119 3.61 -10.55 -25.49
CA ASP A 119 2.52 -11.25 -26.18
C ASP A 119 2.05 -12.51 -25.43
N LYS A 120 2.64 -12.83 -24.27
CA LYS A 120 2.24 -13.97 -23.44
C LYS A 120 1.08 -13.65 -22.48
N GLU A 121 0.70 -12.39 -22.32
CA GLU A 121 -0.38 -11.97 -21.41
C GLU A 121 -1.77 -11.99 -22.04
N VAL A 122 -2.76 -12.58 -21.37
CA VAL A 122 -4.15 -12.59 -21.82
C VAL A 122 -4.85 -11.30 -21.39
N SER A 123 -5.30 -10.53 -22.38
CA SER A 123 -5.98 -9.25 -22.17
C SER A 123 -7.29 -9.41 -21.38
N ASP A 124 -7.66 -8.42 -20.56
CA ASP A 124 -8.90 -8.48 -19.78
C ASP A 124 -10.12 -8.13 -20.66
N PRO A 125 -11.10 -9.04 -20.85
CA PRO A 125 -12.26 -8.77 -21.69
C PRO A 125 -13.37 -7.99 -20.96
N ILE A 126 -13.21 -7.66 -19.68
CA ILE A 126 -14.27 -7.01 -18.87
C ILE A 126 -14.78 -5.71 -19.50
N GLY A 127 -16.11 -5.52 -19.52
CA GLY A 127 -16.76 -4.37 -20.16
C GLY A 127 -16.81 -4.41 -21.70
N GLY A 128 -16.13 -5.37 -22.34
CA GLY A 128 -16.16 -5.57 -23.79
C GLY A 128 -17.40 -6.30 -24.32
N ASN A 129 -17.54 -6.34 -25.64
CA ASN A 129 -18.55 -7.15 -26.34
C ASN A 129 -18.13 -8.63 -26.45
N LEU A 130 -19.04 -9.50 -26.87
CA LEU A 130 -18.82 -10.96 -26.98
C LEU A 130 -17.56 -11.33 -27.80
N GLN A 131 -17.25 -10.59 -28.86
CA GLN A 131 -16.08 -10.86 -29.70
C GLN A 131 -14.76 -10.74 -28.92
N ILE A 132 -14.66 -9.76 -28.01
CA ILE A 132 -13.48 -9.58 -27.14
C ILE A 132 -13.34 -10.78 -26.19
N TYR A 133 -14.45 -11.30 -25.66
CA TYR A 133 -14.45 -12.51 -24.84
C TYR A 133 -14.03 -13.75 -25.63
N GLN A 134 -14.47 -13.88 -26.89
CA GLN A 134 -14.05 -14.97 -27.77
C GLN A 134 -12.55 -14.89 -28.10
N THR A 135 -12.01 -13.70 -28.39
CA THR A 135 -10.56 -13.53 -28.57
C THR A 135 -9.80 -13.92 -27.30
N CYS A 136 -10.23 -13.44 -26.14
CA CYS A 136 -9.63 -13.81 -24.85
C CYS A 136 -9.68 -15.33 -24.59
N ARG A 137 -10.80 -15.98 -24.89
CA ARG A 137 -10.97 -17.43 -24.84
C ARG A 137 -9.97 -18.16 -25.74
N ASP A 138 -9.76 -17.68 -26.95
CA ASP A 138 -8.83 -18.29 -27.92
C ASP A 138 -7.37 -18.17 -27.45
N GLU A 139 -7.00 -17.03 -26.83
CA GLU A 139 -5.68 -16.87 -26.19
C GLU A 139 -5.47 -17.83 -25.02
N ILE A 140 -6.50 -18.01 -24.17
CA ILE A 140 -6.49 -18.97 -23.06
C ILE A 140 -6.30 -20.40 -23.60
N LYS A 141 -7.05 -20.77 -24.64
CA LYS A 141 -6.92 -22.06 -25.32
C LYS A 141 -5.49 -22.30 -25.80
N GLN A 142 -4.90 -21.31 -26.48
CA GLN A 142 -3.52 -21.41 -26.98
C GLN A 142 -2.53 -21.73 -25.85
N GLY A 143 -2.67 -21.09 -24.69
CA GLY A 143 -1.84 -21.37 -23.52
C GLY A 143 -2.06 -22.77 -22.95
N ILE A 144 -3.32 -23.16 -22.75
CA ILE A 144 -3.68 -24.46 -22.16
C ILE A 144 -3.21 -25.62 -23.03
N ASP A 145 -3.36 -25.54 -24.35
CA ASP A 145 -2.92 -26.60 -25.27
C ASP A 145 -1.42 -26.91 -25.12
N HIS A 146 -0.58 -25.88 -24.92
CA HIS A 146 0.87 -26.03 -24.73
C HIS A 146 1.24 -26.46 -23.31
N ILE A 147 0.47 -26.04 -22.30
CA ILE A 147 0.63 -26.53 -20.92
C ILE A 147 0.41 -28.05 -20.88
N LEU A 148 -0.63 -28.54 -21.58
CA LEU A 148 -1.01 -29.94 -21.58
C LEU A 148 0.10 -30.85 -22.14
N VAL A 149 0.73 -30.45 -23.25
CA VAL A 149 1.85 -31.18 -23.86
C VAL A 149 3.06 -31.27 -22.92
N ASN A 150 3.40 -30.18 -22.23
CA ASN A 150 4.61 -30.11 -21.42
C ASN A 150 4.44 -30.75 -20.03
N ILE A 151 3.34 -30.47 -19.31
CA ILE A 151 3.13 -30.97 -17.95
C ILE A 151 2.73 -32.47 -17.92
N LEU A 152 2.04 -32.96 -18.95
CA LEU A 152 1.77 -34.41 -19.08
C LEU A 152 3.02 -35.22 -19.46
N SER A 153 4.05 -34.60 -20.03
CA SER A 153 5.32 -35.28 -20.30
C SER A 153 6.08 -35.64 -19.00
N GLU A 154 5.98 -34.80 -17.97
CA GLU A 154 6.48 -35.05 -16.60
C GLU A 154 5.65 -36.07 -15.81
N LEU A 155 4.52 -36.54 -16.36
CA LEU A 155 3.63 -37.51 -15.74
C LEU A 155 3.94 -38.97 -16.11
N LYS A 156 4.87 -39.22 -17.05
CA LYS A 156 5.35 -40.58 -17.35
C LYS A 156 6.56 -40.91 -16.45
N PRO A 157 6.57 -42.06 -15.75
CA PRO A 157 7.67 -42.40 -14.84
C PRO A 157 8.97 -42.60 -15.62
N GLN A 158 10.01 -41.85 -15.27
CA GLN A 158 11.37 -42.12 -15.73
C GLN A 158 12.08 -43.06 -14.74
N PRO A 159 12.93 -43.98 -15.24
CA PRO A 159 13.57 -45.00 -14.40
C PRO A 159 14.67 -44.38 -13.54
N CYS A 160 14.74 -44.89 -12.31
CA CYS A 160 15.71 -44.56 -11.28
C CYS A 160 17.14 -44.53 -11.84
N SER A 161 17.80 -43.38 -11.78
CA SER A 161 19.27 -43.30 -11.87
C SER A 161 19.80 -43.01 -10.47
N SER A 162 20.61 -43.94 -9.99
CA SER A 162 21.41 -43.84 -8.78
C SER A 162 22.55 -42.87 -9.04
N ASP A 163 22.47 -41.65 -8.49
CA ASP A 163 23.66 -40.88 -8.13
C ASP A 163 23.32 -39.90 -6.99
N ASP A 164 24.06 -40.08 -5.90
CA ASP A 164 23.90 -39.46 -4.60
C ASP A 164 24.72 -38.16 -4.55
N THR A 165 24.11 -37.01 -4.83
CA THR A 165 24.68 -35.68 -4.48
C THR A 165 23.58 -34.68 -4.14
N ASN A 166 23.08 -34.72 -2.91
CA ASN A 166 22.28 -33.63 -2.34
C ASN A 166 23.23 -32.45 -2.00
N PRO A 167 22.95 -31.19 -2.37
CA PRO A 167 23.78 -30.06 -1.96
C PRO A 167 23.81 -29.93 -0.43
N LYS A 168 25.00 -29.94 0.18
CA LYS A 168 25.17 -29.87 1.64
C LYS A 168 24.88 -28.46 2.17
N MET A 169 24.16 -28.37 3.30
CA MET A 169 23.71 -27.13 3.95
C MET A 169 24.87 -26.17 4.29
N THR A 170 24.60 -24.87 4.19
CA THR A 170 25.47 -23.77 4.63
C THR A 170 25.08 -23.31 6.02
N ILE A 171 26.08 -23.16 6.91
CA ILE A 171 25.91 -22.78 8.31
C ILE A 171 26.69 -21.50 8.59
N ALA A 172 26.00 -20.48 9.07
CA ALA A 172 26.62 -19.29 9.62
C ALA A 172 26.89 -19.51 11.12
N ILE A 173 28.13 -19.30 11.58
CA ILE A 173 28.51 -19.51 12.98
C ILE A 173 29.22 -18.28 13.55
N ALA A 174 28.91 -17.93 14.80
CA ALA A 174 29.66 -16.90 15.51
C ALA A 174 29.68 -17.13 17.02
N SER A 175 30.66 -16.51 17.68
CA SER A 175 30.72 -16.40 19.12
C SER A 175 31.33 -15.07 19.56
N ASP A 176 31.01 -14.67 20.79
CA ASP A 176 31.83 -13.71 21.52
C ASP A 176 33.09 -14.41 22.07
N HIS A 177 33.93 -13.64 22.76
CA HIS A 177 35.15 -14.11 23.40
C HIS A 177 34.95 -15.28 24.36
N ALA A 178 33.83 -15.31 25.10
CA ALA A 178 33.51 -16.38 26.04
C ALA A 178 33.09 -17.69 25.34
N GLY A 179 32.59 -17.62 24.10
CA GLY A 179 32.22 -18.79 23.29
C GLY A 179 33.30 -19.28 22.32
N PHE A 180 34.43 -18.56 22.20
CA PHE A 180 35.44 -18.78 21.16
C PHE A 180 35.94 -20.23 21.07
N ALA A 181 36.44 -20.79 22.19
CA ALA A 181 36.96 -22.17 22.20
C ALA A 181 35.91 -23.21 21.80
N SER A 182 34.65 -23.01 22.21
CA SER A 182 33.54 -23.89 21.84
C SER A 182 33.15 -23.74 20.36
N LYS A 183 33.19 -22.52 19.82
CA LYS A 183 32.95 -22.24 18.39
C LYS A 183 33.97 -22.97 17.53
N GLU A 184 35.26 -22.84 17.83
CA GLU A 184 36.33 -23.50 17.06
C GLU A 184 36.20 -25.04 17.12
N ALA A 185 35.88 -25.60 18.29
CA ALA A 185 35.65 -27.04 18.42
C ALA A 185 34.44 -27.51 17.58
N ILE A 186 33.33 -26.77 17.60
CA ILE A 186 32.13 -27.08 16.79
C ILE A 186 32.41 -26.91 15.29
N LYS A 187 33.18 -25.90 14.90
CA LYS A 187 33.58 -25.66 13.50
C LYS A 187 34.31 -26.89 12.93
N LEU A 188 35.29 -27.42 13.65
CA LEU A 188 36.03 -28.63 13.23
C LEU A 188 35.10 -29.85 13.05
N ILE A 189 34.12 -30.02 13.95
CA ILE A 189 33.15 -31.12 13.84
C ILE A 189 32.21 -30.92 12.64
N LEU A 190 31.78 -29.69 12.39
CA LEU A 190 30.94 -29.37 11.22
C LEU A 190 31.70 -29.59 9.90
N GLU A 191 32.97 -29.20 9.84
CA GLU A 191 33.86 -29.45 8.69
C GLU A 191 34.05 -30.96 8.46
N SER A 192 34.20 -31.76 9.52
CA SER A 192 34.32 -33.22 9.39
C SER A 192 33.05 -33.89 8.86
N HIS A 193 31.89 -33.25 9.03
CA HIS A 193 30.61 -33.67 8.45
C HIS A 193 30.32 -32.99 7.10
N SER A 194 31.30 -32.24 6.57
CA SER A 194 31.28 -31.54 5.28
C SER A 194 30.19 -30.46 5.13
N TYR A 195 29.79 -29.80 6.21
CA TYR A 195 28.97 -28.59 6.10
C TYR A 195 29.80 -27.44 5.51
N ARG A 196 29.14 -26.53 4.78
CA ARG A 196 29.75 -25.25 4.41
C ARG A 196 29.60 -24.29 5.59
N ILE A 197 30.67 -23.57 5.94
CA ILE A 197 30.69 -22.74 7.15
C ILE A 197 31.12 -21.33 6.80
N ASP A 198 30.28 -20.36 7.19
CA ASP A 198 30.60 -18.94 7.21
C ASP A 198 30.81 -18.51 8.67
N ASP A 199 32.06 -18.25 9.05
CA ASP A 199 32.43 -17.88 10.42
C ASP A 199 32.47 -16.35 10.56
N PHE A 200 31.60 -15.81 11.42
CA PHE A 200 31.53 -14.39 11.75
C PHE A 200 31.98 -14.11 13.18
N GLY A 201 32.40 -15.12 13.94
CA GLY A 201 32.76 -14.96 15.36
C GLY A 201 34.09 -14.25 15.58
N THR A 202 34.38 -13.94 16.84
CA THR A 202 35.73 -13.49 17.22
C THR A 202 36.81 -14.51 16.85
N GLU A 203 38.02 -14.02 16.61
CA GLU A 203 39.21 -14.81 16.28
C GLU A 203 40.09 -15.14 17.51
N ASN A 204 39.75 -14.58 18.68
CA ASN A 204 40.50 -14.75 19.93
C ASN A 204 39.62 -14.54 21.17
N GLU A 205 40.21 -14.75 22.35
CA GLU A 205 39.54 -14.64 23.66
C GLU A 205 39.54 -13.22 24.26
N ASN A 206 39.94 -12.19 23.50
CA ASN A 206 39.89 -10.81 24.00
C ASN A 206 38.44 -10.34 24.13
N SER A 207 38.14 -9.52 25.14
CA SER A 207 36.78 -9.05 25.40
C SER A 207 36.15 -8.34 24.19
N THR A 208 34.90 -8.71 23.89
CA THR A 208 34.11 -8.22 22.75
C THR A 208 32.61 -8.18 23.07
N ASP A 209 31.86 -7.37 22.31
CA ASP A 209 30.42 -7.21 22.46
C ASP A 209 29.64 -8.21 21.60
N TYR A 210 28.86 -9.06 22.27
CA TYR A 210 28.09 -10.13 21.62
C TYR A 210 27.03 -9.67 20.58
N PRO A 211 26.37 -8.49 20.68
CA PRO A 211 25.31 -8.13 19.75
C PRO A 211 25.75 -8.03 18.29
N ASP A 212 27.00 -7.61 18.04
CA ASP A 212 27.53 -7.45 16.68
C ASP A 212 27.61 -8.80 15.96
N TYR A 213 28.12 -9.81 16.65
CA TYR A 213 28.21 -11.19 16.15
C TYR A 213 26.84 -11.84 15.98
N ALA A 214 25.91 -11.60 16.93
CA ALA A 214 24.54 -12.07 16.82
C ALA A 214 23.86 -11.52 15.56
N LYS A 215 24.05 -10.23 15.30
CA LYS A 215 23.48 -9.54 14.16
C LYS A 215 24.02 -10.08 12.83
N SER A 216 25.34 -10.29 12.70
CA SER A 216 25.92 -10.80 11.44
C SER A 216 25.39 -12.17 11.04
N VAL A 217 25.29 -13.12 11.98
CA VAL A 217 24.71 -14.45 11.71
C VAL A 217 23.22 -14.33 11.41
N ALA A 218 22.50 -13.50 12.18
CA ALA A 218 21.07 -13.30 12.00
C ALA A 218 20.74 -12.71 10.62
N GLU A 219 21.49 -11.71 10.15
CA GLU A 219 21.34 -11.13 8.82
C GLU A 219 21.67 -12.15 7.71
N HIS A 220 22.74 -12.95 7.85
CA HIS A 220 23.06 -13.98 6.87
C HIS A 220 21.97 -15.05 6.73
N VAL A 221 21.35 -15.43 7.84
CA VAL A 221 20.23 -16.39 7.84
C VAL A 221 18.95 -15.76 7.31
N ALA A 222 18.68 -14.49 7.65
CA ALA A 222 17.50 -13.76 7.15
C ALA A 222 17.55 -13.49 5.64
N GLU A 223 18.75 -13.27 5.10
CA GLU A 223 19.00 -13.06 3.67
C GLU A 223 19.12 -14.37 2.87
N GLU A 224 18.85 -15.52 3.50
CA GLU A 224 18.93 -16.86 2.89
C GLU A 224 20.32 -17.21 2.34
N LYS A 225 21.38 -16.56 2.85
CA LYS A 225 22.78 -16.88 2.52
C LYS A 225 23.29 -18.11 3.29
N ALA A 226 22.73 -18.37 4.47
CA ALA A 226 22.96 -19.57 5.25
C ALA A 226 21.64 -20.23 5.64
N ASP A 227 21.61 -21.57 5.66
CA ASP A 227 20.42 -22.35 6.02
C ASP A 227 20.13 -22.29 7.52
N ILE A 228 21.19 -22.24 8.34
CA ILE A 228 21.14 -22.27 9.80
C ILE A 228 22.19 -21.34 10.40
N GLY A 229 21.81 -20.62 11.46
CA GLY A 229 22.74 -19.86 12.29
C GLY A 229 23.10 -20.58 13.58
N ILE A 230 24.35 -20.49 14.01
CA ILE A 230 24.86 -20.98 15.29
C ILE A 230 25.48 -19.80 16.05
N LEU A 231 24.98 -19.54 17.24
CA LEU A 231 25.49 -18.49 18.12
C LEU A 231 25.91 -19.07 19.47
N ILE A 232 27.16 -18.83 19.86
CA ILE A 232 27.71 -19.33 21.11
C ILE A 232 28.22 -18.16 21.95
N CYS A 233 27.77 -18.05 23.19
CA CYS A 233 28.39 -17.14 24.16
C CYS A 233 28.40 -17.76 25.55
N SER A 234 28.71 -17.00 26.59
CA SER A 234 28.74 -17.53 27.97
C SER A 234 27.43 -18.27 28.34
N THR A 235 26.27 -17.61 28.14
CA THR A 235 24.94 -18.16 28.52
C THR A 235 24.01 -18.41 27.34
N GLY A 236 24.29 -17.84 26.16
CA GLY A 236 23.41 -17.83 24.98
C GLY A 236 22.22 -16.85 25.06
N ILE A 237 21.90 -16.30 26.24
CA ILE A 237 20.73 -15.45 26.46
C ILE A 237 20.83 -14.16 25.62
N GLY A 238 21.92 -13.40 25.77
CA GLY A 238 22.10 -12.13 25.07
C GLY A 238 22.05 -12.29 23.56
N MET A 239 22.77 -13.28 23.03
CA MET A 239 22.79 -13.62 21.60
C MET A 239 21.38 -13.92 21.06
N SER A 240 20.57 -14.70 21.79
CA SER A 240 19.20 -15.00 21.39
C SER A 240 18.30 -13.76 21.34
N ILE A 241 18.44 -12.83 22.29
CA ILE A 241 17.65 -11.59 22.32
C ILE A 241 18.03 -10.68 21.15
N ALA A 242 19.33 -10.54 20.89
CA ALA A 242 19.85 -9.71 19.80
C ALA A 242 19.48 -10.26 18.42
N ALA A 243 19.67 -11.57 18.19
CA ALA A 243 19.37 -12.21 16.90
C ALA A 243 17.88 -12.11 16.54
N ASN A 244 16.97 -12.25 17.51
CA ASN A 244 15.52 -12.08 17.27
C ASN A 244 15.07 -10.62 16.99
N LYS A 245 16.00 -9.64 16.93
CA LYS A 245 15.70 -8.29 16.43
C LYS A 245 15.76 -8.19 14.91
N VAL A 246 16.36 -9.18 14.25
CA VAL A 246 16.41 -9.27 12.79
C VAL A 246 15.15 -9.98 12.30
N SER A 247 14.41 -9.34 11.40
CA SER A 247 13.20 -9.90 10.80
C SER A 247 13.53 -11.21 10.06
N GLY A 248 12.67 -12.23 10.18
CA GLY A 248 12.92 -13.55 9.60
C GLY A 248 13.77 -14.49 10.47
N VAL A 249 14.36 -14.00 11.57
CA VAL A 249 15.14 -14.82 12.50
C VAL A 249 14.30 -15.28 13.69
N ARG A 250 14.33 -16.59 13.93
CA ARG A 250 13.77 -17.26 15.11
C ARG A 250 14.91 -17.93 15.85
N ALA A 251 15.61 -17.15 16.66
CA ALA A 251 16.74 -17.61 17.45
C ALA A 251 16.26 -18.25 18.76
N ALA A 252 16.62 -19.51 19.00
CA ALA A 252 16.23 -20.25 20.19
C ALA A 252 17.42 -20.49 21.12
N LEU A 253 17.30 -20.11 22.38
CA LEU A 253 18.23 -20.52 23.42
C LEU A 253 18.02 -22.00 23.76
N VAL A 254 19.06 -22.79 23.59
CA VAL A 254 19.04 -24.25 23.78
C VAL A 254 20.00 -24.64 24.89
N ASN A 255 19.50 -25.47 25.81
CA ASN A 255 20.29 -25.93 26.96
C ASN A 255 20.56 -27.42 26.97
N ASP A 256 19.70 -28.21 26.33
CA ASP A 256 19.70 -29.68 26.33
C ASP A 256 19.08 -30.22 25.01
N LEU A 257 19.11 -31.54 24.85
CA LEU A 257 18.63 -32.23 23.65
C LEU A 257 17.14 -32.00 23.38
N GLU A 258 16.34 -31.93 24.45
CA GLU A 258 14.90 -31.75 24.32
C GLU A 258 14.58 -30.35 23.82
N THR A 259 15.15 -29.31 24.44
CA THR A 259 14.97 -27.91 24.01
C THR A 259 15.54 -27.68 22.61
N ALA A 260 16.65 -28.34 22.24
CA ALA A 260 17.20 -28.31 20.89
C ALA A 260 16.18 -28.80 19.87
N ARG A 261 15.67 -30.02 20.06
CA ARG A 261 14.69 -30.65 19.18
C ARG A 261 13.38 -29.85 19.12
N LEU A 262 12.80 -29.51 20.28
CA LEU A 262 11.53 -28.81 20.36
C LEU A 262 11.59 -27.40 19.77
N SER A 263 12.72 -26.70 19.88
CA SER A 263 12.86 -25.37 19.27
C SER A 263 12.69 -25.40 17.75
N ARG A 264 13.22 -26.44 17.10
CA ARG A 264 13.10 -26.65 15.66
C ARG A 264 11.74 -27.22 15.27
N GLU A 265 11.25 -28.25 15.96
CA GLU A 265 9.97 -28.90 15.65
C GLU A 265 8.78 -27.96 15.85
N HIS A 266 8.72 -27.27 16.99
CA HIS A 266 7.55 -26.50 17.39
C HIS A 266 7.55 -25.06 16.86
N ASN A 267 8.74 -24.47 16.67
CA ASN A 267 8.88 -23.04 16.36
C ASN A 267 9.65 -22.79 15.07
N HIS A 268 10.12 -23.84 14.37
CA HIS A 268 10.93 -23.71 13.16
C HIS A 268 12.08 -22.71 13.35
N ALA A 269 12.74 -22.79 14.50
CA ALA A 269 13.88 -21.94 14.84
C ALA A 269 14.99 -22.16 13.80
N ASN A 270 15.49 -21.10 13.17
CA ASN A 270 16.55 -21.13 12.16
C ASN A 270 17.91 -20.68 12.71
N VAL A 271 17.95 -20.20 13.95
CA VAL A 271 19.20 -19.91 14.65
C VAL A 271 19.19 -20.61 16.01
N ILE A 272 20.26 -21.36 16.32
CA ILE A 272 20.47 -21.98 17.63
C ILE A 272 21.45 -21.14 18.44
N CYS A 273 21.05 -20.77 19.66
CA CYS A 273 21.88 -20.06 20.62
C CYS A 273 22.25 -21.00 21.77
N MET A 274 23.54 -21.14 22.07
CA MET A 274 24.04 -22.04 23.12
C MET A 274 24.97 -21.32 24.11
N GLY A 275 24.85 -21.67 25.38
CA GLY A 275 25.79 -21.26 26.43
C GLY A 275 26.97 -22.21 26.53
N ALA A 276 28.20 -21.68 26.42
CA ALA A 276 29.45 -22.45 26.56
C ALA A 276 29.85 -22.68 28.02
N LYS A 277 29.37 -21.86 28.97
CA LYS A 277 29.80 -21.90 30.36
C LYS A 277 29.51 -23.27 31.01
N GLY A 278 30.57 -24.00 31.37
CA GLY A 278 30.47 -25.28 32.07
C GLY A 278 30.02 -26.45 31.20
N LYS A 279 30.02 -26.31 29.86
CA LYS A 279 29.64 -27.39 28.94
C LYS A 279 30.84 -27.86 28.11
N ASN A 280 30.95 -29.18 27.93
CA ASN A 280 31.91 -29.79 27.02
C ASN A 280 31.42 -29.65 25.57
N PRO A 281 32.28 -29.36 24.57
CA PRO A 281 31.96 -29.40 23.14
C PRO A 281 31.11 -30.59 22.67
N GLU A 282 31.27 -31.79 23.25
CA GLU A 282 30.45 -32.97 22.91
C GLU A 282 28.95 -32.75 23.20
N ILE A 283 28.64 -32.05 24.30
CA ILE A 283 27.25 -31.72 24.68
C ILE A 283 26.68 -30.68 23.73
N LEU A 284 27.48 -29.68 23.35
CA LEU A 284 27.09 -28.66 22.37
C LEU A 284 26.83 -29.29 21.00
N TRP A 285 27.67 -30.24 20.58
CA TRP A 285 27.47 -31.01 19.36
C TRP A 285 26.21 -31.86 19.42
N ALA A 286 25.96 -32.57 20.51
CA ALA A 286 24.76 -33.39 20.66
C ALA A 286 23.47 -32.54 20.55
N ASN A 287 23.45 -31.36 21.19
CA ASN A 287 22.36 -30.40 21.06
C ASN A 287 22.21 -29.87 19.62
N LEU A 288 23.32 -29.50 18.98
CA LEU A 288 23.32 -29.04 17.59
C LEU A 288 22.81 -30.13 16.64
N GLN A 289 23.23 -31.38 16.81
CA GLN A 289 22.80 -32.51 16.00
C GLN A 289 21.30 -32.77 16.15
N ALA A 290 20.78 -32.68 17.38
CA ALA A 290 19.34 -32.80 17.66
C ALA A 290 18.54 -31.67 16.98
N PHE A 291 19.07 -30.45 16.96
CA PHE A 291 18.48 -29.32 16.28
C PHE A 291 18.50 -29.45 14.75
N LEU A 292 19.64 -29.85 14.16
CA LEU A 292 19.82 -30.00 12.71
C LEU A 292 18.97 -31.16 12.14
N SER A 293 18.77 -32.22 12.92
CA SER A 293 18.01 -33.41 12.49
C SER A 293 16.49 -33.23 12.61
N ALA A 294 16.05 -32.30 13.45
CA ALA A 294 14.64 -32.06 13.73
C ALA A 294 13.92 -31.36 12.56
N LYS A 295 12.69 -31.78 12.26
CA LYS A 295 11.82 -31.19 11.22
C LYS A 295 10.60 -30.55 11.86
N CYS A 296 10.12 -29.43 11.30
CA CYS A 296 8.89 -28.83 11.81
C CYS A 296 7.68 -29.70 11.47
N GLU A 297 7.03 -30.22 12.51
CA GLU A 297 5.92 -31.18 12.39
C GLU A 297 4.64 -30.67 13.09
N GLY A 298 3.49 -31.04 12.54
CA GLY A 298 2.17 -30.75 13.11
C GLY A 298 1.56 -29.39 12.75
N ASP A 299 0.27 -29.39 12.41
CA ASP A 299 -0.48 -28.21 11.93
C ASP A 299 -0.56 -27.09 12.98
N ARG A 300 -0.62 -27.45 14.26
CA ARG A 300 -0.63 -26.50 15.38
C ARG A 300 0.65 -25.67 15.45
N HIS A 301 1.80 -26.29 15.19
CA HIS A 301 3.12 -25.65 15.26
C HIS A 301 3.34 -24.74 14.06
N LYS A 302 3.04 -25.23 12.85
CA LYS A 302 3.03 -24.41 11.62
C LYS A 302 2.14 -23.18 11.74
N ARG A 303 0.94 -23.30 12.33
CA ARG A 303 0.05 -22.16 12.61
C ARG A 303 0.69 -21.11 13.54
N ARG A 304 1.42 -21.53 14.58
CA ARG A 304 2.08 -20.62 15.52
C ARG A 304 3.26 -19.92 14.86
N VAL A 305 4.07 -20.66 14.11
CA VAL A 305 5.16 -20.09 13.30
C VAL A 305 4.62 -19.03 12.33
N ARG A 306 3.52 -19.31 11.62
CA ARG A 306 2.85 -18.31 10.76
C ARG A 306 2.41 -17.06 11.53
N LYS A 307 1.91 -17.20 12.76
CA LYS A 307 1.54 -16.04 13.58
C LYS A 307 2.76 -15.22 14.01
N ILE A 308 3.88 -15.87 14.31
CA ILE A 308 5.16 -15.19 14.63
C ILE A 308 5.64 -14.43 13.39
N THR A 309 5.66 -15.07 12.22
CA THR A 309 6.03 -14.43 10.94
C THR A 309 5.08 -13.28 10.57
N ALA A 310 3.78 -13.38 10.85
CA ALA A 310 2.85 -12.27 10.60
C ALA A 310 3.11 -11.04 11.51
N MET A 311 3.67 -11.25 12.71
CA MET A 311 4.11 -10.13 13.56
C MET A 311 5.32 -9.40 12.94
N GLU A 312 6.18 -10.13 12.23
CA GLU A 312 7.34 -9.62 11.49
C GLU A 312 6.92 -8.86 10.20
N GLN A 313 5.89 -9.34 9.48
CA GLN A 313 5.39 -8.74 8.23
C GLN A 313 4.83 -7.30 8.39
N LYS A 314 4.47 -6.89 9.60
CA LYS A 314 4.07 -5.50 9.85
C LYS A 314 5.21 -4.50 9.57
N GLN A 315 6.46 -4.98 9.48
CA GLN A 315 7.65 -4.20 9.09
C GLN A 315 7.95 -4.22 7.58
N SER A 316 7.58 -5.27 6.82
CA SER A 316 8.00 -5.43 5.41
C SER A 316 7.27 -4.53 4.41
N HIS A 317 6.10 -4.00 4.76
CA HIS A 317 5.34 -3.03 3.94
C HIS A 317 5.51 -1.58 4.40
N SER A 318 6.49 -1.32 5.28
CA SER A 318 6.83 0.05 5.67
C SER A 318 7.47 0.80 4.49
N VAL A 319 7.29 2.12 4.45
CA VAL A 319 8.02 2.97 3.49
C VAL A 319 9.53 2.73 3.62
N SER A 320 10.05 2.52 4.84
CA SER A 320 11.47 2.18 5.06
C SER A 320 11.94 0.89 4.38
N ALA A 321 11.05 -0.08 4.16
CA ALA A 321 11.39 -1.33 3.49
C ALA A 321 11.22 -1.23 1.96
N VAL A 322 10.18 -0.53 1.50
CA VAL A 322 9.84 -0.41 0.07
C VAL A 322 10.63 0.71 -0.63
N ASP A 323 10.78 1.86 0.03
CA ASP A 323 11.50 3.03 -0.44
C ASP A 323 12.29 3.70 0.71
N PRO A 324 13.48 3.16 1.03
CA PRO A 324 14.34 3.70 2.07
C PRO A 324 14.71 5.17 1.85
N ALA A 325 14.80 5.62 0.59
CA ALA A 325 15.15 7.00 0.26
C ALA A 325 14.05 7.98 0.68
N ILE A 326 12.79 7.68 0.35
CA ILE A 326 11.64 8.46 0.81
C ILE A 326 11.50 8.37 2.33
N SER A 327 11.73 7.21 2.94
CA SER A 327 11.69 7.08 4.40
C SER A 327 12.70 8.00 5.08
N GLN A 328 13.92 8.14 4.54
CA GLN A 328 14.92 9.07 5.06
C GLN A 328 14.51 10.53 4.89
N ILE A 329 13.87 10.89 3.78
CA ILE A 329 13.36 12.26 3.55
C ILE A 329 12.25 12.59 4.56
N ILE A 330 11.33 11.66 4.80
CA ILE A 330 10.26 11.81 5.80
C ILE A 330 10.86 12.06 7.19
N GLU A 331 11.91 11.34 7.56
CA GLU A 331 12.53 11.51 8.87
C GLU A 331 13.31 12.84 8.98
N LYS A 332 14.00 13.26 7.91
CA LYS A 332 14.64 14.59 7.86
C LYS A 332 13.61 15.72 8.00
N GLU A 333 12.46 15.61 7.34
CA GLU A 333 11.39 16.61 7.47
C GLU A 333 10.74 16.58 8.85
N ARG A 334 10.56 15.40 9.45
CA ARG A 334 10.09 15.28 10.84
C ARG A 334 11.03 16.00 11.80
N GLN A 335 12.34 15.78 11.67
CA GLN A 335 13.34 16.45 12.49
C GLN A 335 13.30 17.97 12.28
N ARG A 336 13.27 18.45 11.03
CA ARG A 336 13.14 19.89 10.73
C ARG A 336 11.92 20.51 11.41
N GLN A 337 10.76 19.86 11.35
CA GLN A 337 9.53 20.34 11.99
C GLN A 337 9.63 20.37 13.52
N GLN A 338 10.35 19.44 14.14
CA GLN A 338 10.52 19.34 15.59
C GLN A 338 11.56 20.31 16.15
N GLU A 339 12.59 20.62 15.36
CA GLU A 339 13.75 21.40 15.81
C GLU A 339 13.70 22.88 15.38
N ASN A 340 12.76 23.26 14.51
CA ASN A 340 12.63 24.63 14.02
C ASN A 340 11.40 25.36 14.59
N ILE A 341 11.53 26.67 14.77
CA ILE A 341 10.39 27.56 15.05
C ILE A 341 9.71 27.90 13.73
N GLU A 342 8.49 27.37 13.52
CA GLU A 342 7.69 27.63 12.32
C GLU A 342 6.84 28.89 12.49
N LEU A 343 7.10 29.92 11.65
CA LEU A 343 6.43 31.23 11.70
C LEU A 343 5.70 31.59 10.40
N ILE A 344 5.62 30.66 9.45
CA ILE A 344 4.83 30.85 8.24
C ILE A 344 3.33 30.80 8.60
N ALA A 345 2.63 31.93 8.45
CA ALA A 345 1.24 32.09 8.89
C ALA A 345 0.23 31.12 8.25
N SER A 346 0.56 30.54 7.10
CA SER A 346 -0.26 29.53 6.41
C SER A 346 0.03 28.10 6.83
N GLU A 347 1.10 27.84 7.58
CA GLU A 347 1.45 26.50 8.03
C GLU A 347 0.82 26.15 9.36
N ASN A 348 0.64 24.85 9.58
CA ASN A 348 0.15 24.28 10.84
C ASN A 348 0.46 22.79 10.88
N PHE A 349 0.55 22.23 12.10
CA PHE A 349 0.72 20.80 12.31
C PHE A 349 -0.65 20.14 12.50
N THR A 350 -1.04 19.29 11.57
CA THR A 350 -2.29 18.55 11.68
C THR A 350 -2.20 17.42 12.73
N SER A 351 -3.34 16.89 13.16
CA SER A 351 -3.35 15.83 14.18
C SER A 351 -2.97 14.46 13.58
N PRO A 352 -2.41 13.55 14.40
CA PRO A 352 -2.17 12.17 13.96
C PRO A 352 -3.41 11.47 13.39
N ALA A 353 -4.60 11.77 13.94
CA ALA A 353 -5.85 11.22 13.44
C ALA A 353 -6.18 11.69 12.01
N VAL A 354 -5.84 12.94 11.64
CA VAL A 354 -6.01 13.41 10.26
C VAL A 354 -5.03 12.71 9.32
N MET A 355 -3.77 12.54 9.76
CA MET A 355 -2.75 11.83 8.97
C MET A 355 -3.12 10.35 8.74
N GLU A 356 -3.69 9.69 9.75
CA GLU A 356 -4.18 8.31 9.64
C GLU A 356 -5.24 8.15 8.55
N VAL A 357 -6.22 9.07 8.49
CA VAL A 357 -7.28 9.02 7.47
C VAL A 357 -6.73 9.27 6.07
N GLN A 358 -5.77 10.20 5.90
CA GLN A 358 -5.15 10.51 4.61
C GLN A 358 -4.39 9.30 4.00
N GLY A 359 -3.87 8.40 4.84
CA GLY A 359 -3.22 7.16 4.41
C GLY A 359 -4.13 5.92 4.41
N SER A 360 -5.44 6.10 4.52
CA SER A 360 -6.39 4.98 4.66
C SER A 360 -6.86 4.40 3.33
N VAL A 361 -7.60 3.29 3.42
CA VAL A 361 -8.28 2.60 2.30
C VAL A 361 -9.19 3.51 1.46
N LEU A 362 -9.65 4.65 2.00
CA LEU A 362 -10.44 5.62 1.24
C LEU A 362 -9.71 6.13 -0.01
N THR A 363 -8.37 6.10 -0.02
CA THR A 363 -7.56 6.49 -1.19
C THR A 363 -7.80 5.61 -2.42
N ASN A 364 -8.31 4.39 -2.24
CA ASN A 364 -8.50 3.43 -3.34
C ASN A 364 -9.84 3.64 -4.06
N LYS A 365 -10.75 4.43 -3.48
CA LYS A 365 -12.13 4.52 -3.97
C LYS A 365 -12.30 5.70 -4.93
N TYR A 366 -12.66 5.38 -6.17
CA TYR A 366 -13.12 6.36 -7.15
C TYR A 366 -14.62 6.62 -6.99
N ALA A 367 -15.01 7.85 -6.64
CA ALA A 367 -16.37 8.21 -6.23
C ALA A 367 -16.91 9.49 -6.91
N GLU A 368 -16.83 9.54 -8.25
CA GLU A 368 -17.29 10.70 -9.02
C GLU A 368 -18.81 10.94 -8.89
N GLY A 369 -19.20 12.20 -8.72
CA GLY A 369 -20.58 12.63 -8.47
C GLY A 369 -20.78 13.12 -7.04
N TYR A 370 -22.02 13.10 -6.57
CA TYR A 370 -22.39 13.47 -5.20
C TYR A 370 -22.95 12.25 -4.46
N PRO A 371 -23.04 12.27 -3.11
CA PRO A 371 -23.67 11.19 -2.35
C PRO A 371 -25.05 10.80 -2.92
N ALA A 372 -25.30 9.50 -3.05
CA ALA A 372 -26.48 8.90 -3.69
C ALA A 372 -26.68 9.21 -5.20
N LYS A 373 -25.77 9.97 -5.83
CA LYS A 373 -25.77 10.32 -7.26
C LYS A 373 -24.36 10.14 -7.83
N ARG A 374 -23.86 8.91 -7.75
CA ARG A 374 -22.52 8.52 -8.21
C ARG A 374 -22.55 7.96 -9.62
N TRP A 375 -21.47 8.17 -10.36
CA TRP A 375 -21.25 7.54 -11.68
C TRP A 375 -20.72 6.11 -11.58
N TYR A 376 -20.23 5.70 -10.40
CA TYR A 376 -19.63 4.39 -10.14
C TYR A 376 -20.29 3.71 -8.93
N GLY A 377 -20.38 2.37 -8.98
CA GLY A 377 -20.92 1.57 -7.88
C GLY A 377 -19.94 1.37 -6.72
N GLY A 378 -20.44 0.83 -5.60
CA GLY A 378 -19.65 0.51 -4.41
C GLY A 378 -19.18 1.76 -3.65
N CYS A 379 -20.05 2.77 -3.51
CA CYS A 379 -19.76 4.05 -2.87
C CYS A 379 -20.45 4.22 -1.51
N GLU A 380 -21.04 3.16 -0.95
CA GLU A 380 -21.89 3.19 0.24
C GLU A 380 -21.20 3.89 1.42
N PHE A 381 -19.96 3.50 1.73
CA PHE A 381 -19.23 4.03 2.87
C PHE A 381 -18.52 5.37 2.60
N VAL A 382 -18.16 5.66 1.34
CA VAL A 382 -17.60 6.98 1.00
C VAL A 382 -18.69 8.05 0.97
N ASP A 383 -19.93 7.69 0.62
CA ASP A 383 -21.09 8.55 0.73
C ASP A 383 -21.38 8.90 2.19
N GLU A 384 -21.28 7.94 3.11
CA GLU A 384 -21.37 8.20 4.55
C GLU A 384 -20.29 9.19 5.02
N ALA A 385 -19.03 8.97 4.62
CA ALA A 385 -17.92 9.85 4.99
C ALA A 385 -18.08 11.28 4.45
N GLU A 386 -18.48 11.42 3.19
CA GLU A 386 -18.72 12.73 2.56
C GLU A 386 -19.92 13.44 3.18
N THR A 387 -21.01 12.72 3.46
CA THR A 387 -22.19 13.27 4.15
C THR A 387 -21.83 13.76 5.55
N LEU A 388 -21.04 13.00 6.31
CA LEU A 388 -20.55 13.43 7.63
C LEU A 388 -19.70 14.70 7.53
N ALA A 389 -18.84 14.82 6.51
CA ALA A 389 -18.04 16.00 6.29
C ALA A 389 -18.90 17.23 5.95
N ILE A 390 -19.90 17.08 5.07
CA ILE A 390 -20.86 18.14 4.70
C ILE A 390 -21.61 18.63 5.93
N GLU A 391 -22.22 17.73 6.70
CA GLU A 391 -23.01 18.10 7.88
C GLU A 391 -22.15 18.75 8.97
N ARG A 392 -20.90 18.28 9.15
CA ARG A 392 -19.96 18.90 10.08
C ARG A 392 -19.53 20.29 9.61
N ALA A 393 -19.28 20.49 8.32
CA ALA A 393 -18.92 21.80 7.76
C ALA A 393 -20.08 22.81 7.93
N LYS A 394 -21.31 22.40 7.56
CA LYS A 394 -22.53 23.19 7.76
C LYS A 394 -22.69 23.59 9.22
N LYS A 395 -22.56 22.64 10.15
CA LYS A 395 -22.66 22.91 11.60
C LYS A 395 -21.55 23.84 12.09
N LEU A 396 -20.32 23.63 11.65
CA LEU A 396 -19.14 24.38 12.11
C LEU A 396 -19.23 25.85 11.72
N PHE A 397 -19.64 26.14 10.49
CA PHE A 397 -19.71 27.50 9.95
C PHE A 397 -21.12 28.11 9.99
N LYS A 398 -22.12 27.34 10.45
CA LYS A 398 -23.55 27.72 10.42
C LYS A 398 -24.04 28.06 9.00
N ALA A 399 -23.62 27.26 8.02
CA ALA A 399 -23.97 27.44 6.62
C ALA A 399 -25.14 26.51 6.20
N ASP A 400 -25.94 26.95 5.24
CA ASP A 400 -27.06 26.18 4.71
C ASP A 400 -26.61 24.98 3.88
N HIS A 401 -25.50 25.14 3.15
CA HIS A 401 -24.92 24.15 2.24
C HIS A 401 -23.40 24.10 2.36
N ALA A 402 -22.80 22.96 2.01
CA ALA A 402 -21.35 22.81 1.91
C ALA A 402 -20.98 21.83 0.79
N ASN A 403 -19.91 22.14 0.06
CA ASN A 403 -19.24 21.22 -0.84
C ASN A 403 -17.82 20.98 -0.30
N VAL A 404 -17.46 19.72 -0.10
CA VAL A 404 -16.21 19.28 0.55
C VAL A 404 -15.27 18.53 -0.42
N GLN A 405 -15.54 18.61 -1.72
CA GLN A 405 -14.76 17.95 -2.77
C GLN A 405 -13.56 18.75 -3.31
N PRO A 406 -13.47 20.10 -3.20
CA PRO A 406 -12.29 20.81 -3.71
C PRO A 406 -10.97 20.31 -3.13
N HIS A 407 -10.02 19.99 -4.01
CA HIS A 407 -8.70 19.48 -3.60
C HIS A 407 -7.81 20.52 -2.90
N SER A 408 -8.14 21.81 -3.02
CA SER A 408 -7.41 22.92 -2.41
C SER A 408 -8.27 24.18 -2.39
N GLY A 409 -7.86 25.19 -1.62
CA GLY A 409 -8.53 26.51 -1.63
C GLY A 409 -8.53 27.18 -3.00
N SER A 410 -7.47 27.01 -3.81
CA SER A 410 -7.47 27.49 -5.19
C SER A 410 -8.53 26.80 -6.05
N GLY A 411 -8.74 25.49 -5.83
CA GLY A 411 -9.81 24.73 -6.47
C GLY A 411 -11.19 25.16 -6.00
N ALA A 412 -11.35 25.53 -4.73
CA ALA A 412 -12.60 26.06 -4.19
C ALA A 412 -12.98 27.40 -4.84
N ASN A 413 -12.04 28.35 -4.94
CA ASN A 413 -12.29 29.63 -5.62
C ASN A 413 -12.59 29.41 -7.10
N MET A 414 -11.87 28.50 -7.76
CA MET A 414 -12.11 28.13 -9.16
C MET A 414 -13.53 27.59 -9.38
N ALA A 415 -14.00 26.72 -8.49
CA ALA A 415 -15.36 26.18 -8.54
C ALA A 415 -16.42 27.28 -8.46
N VAL A 416 -16.26 28.26 -7.56
CA VAL A 416 -17.21 29.39 -7.45
C VAL A 416 -17.15 30.27 -8.71
N TYR A 417 -15.96 30.69 -9.14
CA TYR A 417 -15.81 31.54 -10.30
C TYR A 417 -16.41 30.91 -11.56
N PHE A 418 -16.10 29.64 -11.86
CA PHE A 418 -16.65 28.99 -13.05
C PHE A 418 -18.13 28.59 -12.93
N SER A 419 -18.68 28.55 -11.72
CA SER A 419 -20.12 28.33 -11.54
C SER A 419 -20.94 29.59 -11.81
N MET A 420 -20.38 30.77 -11.54
CA MET A 420 -21.13 32.03 -11.48
C MET A 420 -20.73 33.07 -12.53
N LEU A 421 -19.52 32.95 -13.10
CA LEU A 421 -18.96 33.91 -14.05
C LEU A 421 -18.68 33.28 -15.41
N GLN A 422 -18.66 34.12 -16.44
CA GLN A 422 -18.16 33.82 -17.76
C GLN A 422 -16.79 34.49 -17.98
N PRO A 423 -15.92 33.95 -18.86
CA PRO A 423 -14.70 34.64 -19.25
C PRO A 423 -15.01 36.07 -19.76
N GLY A 424 -14.23 37.05 -19.31
CA GLY A 424 -14.43 38.48 -19.58
C GLY A 424 -15.31 39.20 -18.55
N ASP A 425 -16.02 38.50 -17.67
CA ASP A 425 -16.75 39.15 -16.58
C ASP A 425 -15.78 39.90 -15.66
N LYS A 426 -16.26 41.03 -15.11
CA LYS A 426 -15.47 41.87 -14.19
C LYS A 426 -15.53 41.35 -12.76
N ILE A 427 -14.37 41.27 -12.12
CA ILE A 427 -14.22 41.00 -10.70
C ILE A 427 -13.52 42.16 -10.00
N LEU A 428 -13.97 42.50 -8.78
CA LEU A 428 -13.36 43.50 -7.91
C LEU A 428 -12.71 42.81 -6.71
N THR A 429 -11.38 42.90 -6.59
CA THR A 429 -10.61 42.08 -5.66
C THR A 429 -9.52 42.88 -4.94
N MET A 430 -9.01 42.35 -3.83
CA MET A 430 -7.90 42.98 -3.12
C MET A 430 -6.60 42.86 -3.92
N ASP A 431 -5.84 43.94 -4.06
CA ASP A 431 -4.52 43.91 -4.68
C ASP A 431 -3.57 42.93 -3.93
N LEU A 432 -2.79 42.16 -4.68
CA LEU A 432 -1.83 41.19 -4.12
C LEU A 432 -0.80 41.87 -3.21
N ASN A 433 -0.29 43.04 -3.59
CA ASN A 433 0.69 43.79 -2.80
C ASN A 433 0.10 44.36 -1.51
N HIS A 434 -1.23 44.44 -1.43
CA HIS A 434 -1.94 44.93 -0.24
C HIS A 434 -2.48 43.79 0.62
N GLY A 435 -2.17 42.53 0.29
CA GLY A 435 -2.52 41.36 1.11
C GLY A 435 -3.50 40.39 0.45
N GLY A 436 -3.94 40.64 -0.78
CA GLY A 436 -4.77 39.72 -1.56
C GLY A 436 -4.10 38.37 -1.83
N HIS A 437 -4.81 37.44 -2.47
CA HIS A 437 -4.27 36.13 -2.86
C HIS A 437 -4.16 36.00 -4.39
N LEU A 438 -3.29 35.10 -4.86
CA LEU A 438 -3.07 34.87 -6.29
C LEU A 438 -4.36 34.53 -7.06
N THR A 439 -5.29 33.81 -6.43
CA THR A 439 -6.58 33.44 -7.05
C THR A 439 -7.59 34.58 -7.08
N HIS A 440 -7.25 35.75 -6.55
CA HIS A 440 -8.10 36.93 -6.55
C HIS A 440 -7.77 37.86 -7.73
N GLY A 441 -7.51 37.30 -8.92
CA GLY A 441 -7.33 38.08 -10.15
C GLY A 441 -5.88 38.40 -10.52
N ASN A 442 -4.88 37.74 -9.94
CA ASN A 442 -3.50 37.93 -10.41
C ASN A 442 -3.34 37.41 -11.85
N LYS A 443 -2.68 38.18 -12.74
CA LYS A 443 -2.49 37.85 -14.17
C LYS A 443 -1.78 36.51 -14.43
N ALA A 444 -0.97 36.02 -13.48
CA ALA A 444 -0.33 34.72 -13.59
C ALA A 444 -1.29 33.55 -13.29
N ASN A 445 -2.40 33.82 -12.59
CA ASN A 445 -3.38 32.84 -12.16
C ASN A 445 -4.56 32.72 -13.15
N PHE A 446 -5.33 31.61 -13.08
CA PHE A 446 -6.52 31.42 -13.91
C PHE A 446 -7.51 32.60 -13.80
N SER A 447 -7.68 33.13 -12.58
CA SER A 447 -8.60 34.23 -12.31
C SER A 447 -8.24 35.50 -13.10
N GLY A 448 -6.98 35.92 -13.10
CA GLY A 448 -6.53 37.08 -13.86
C GLY A 448 -6.32 36.81 -15.36
N LYS A 449 -6.36 35.54 -15.80
CA LYS A 449 -6.35 35.17 -17.22
C LYS A 449 -7.74 35.18 -17.85
N PHE A 450 -8.76 34.77 -17.09
CA PHE A 450 -10.11 34.60 -17.61
C PHE A 450 -11.03 35.79 -17.35
N PHE A 451 -10.80 36.58 -16.30
CA PHE A 451 -11.70 37.66 -15.90
C PHE A 451 -11.05 39.04 -16.03
N GLU A 452 -11.88 40.06 -16.20
CA GLU A 452 -11.41 41.45 -16.13
C GLU A 452 -11.28 41.85 -14.66
N VAL A 453 -10.09 42.32 -14.26
CA VAL A 453 -9.78 42.53 -12.83
C VAL A 453 -9.68 44.01 -12.51
N VAL A 454 -10.42 44.43 -11.50
CA VAL A 454 -10.29 45.73 -10.83
C VAL A 454 -9.81 45.48 -9.41
N HIS A 455 -8.83 46.27 -8.95
CA HIS A 455 -8.28 46.12 -7.62
C HIS A 455 -8.71 47.23 -6.66
N TYR A 456 -9.11 46.85 -5.45
CA TYR A 456 -9.16 47.75 -4.30
C TYR A 456 -7.96 47.51 -3.38
N GLY A 457 -7.67 48.48 -2.51
CA GLY A 457 -6.51 48.44 -1.63
C GLY A 457 -6.78 48.78 -0.18
N VAL A 458 -5.68 49.05 0.52
CA VAL A 458 -5.69 49.62 1.86
C VAL A 458 -5.32 51.10 1.79
N ARG A 459 -5.81 51.88 2.75
CA ARG A 459 -5.37 53.28 2.95
C ARG A 459 -3.93 53.32 3.41
N LYS A 460 -3.18 54.33 2.97
CA LYS A 460 -1.75 54.46 3.27
C LYS A 460 -1.50 54.86 4.73
N GLU A 461 -2.47 55.51 5.36
CA GLU A 461 -2.34 56.11 6.68
C GLU A 461 -2.49 55.09 7.81
N ASP A 462 -3.33 54.07 7.64
CA ASP A 462 -3.67 53.10 8.69
C ASP A 462 -3.60 51.63 8.24
N GLU A 463 -3.27 51.39 6.96
CA GLU A 463 -3.15 50.06 6.35
C GLU A 463 -4.43 49.22 6.48
N ARG A 464 -5.60 49.87 6.56
CA ARG A 464 -6.91 49.21 6.56
C ARG A 464 -7.56 49.28 5.19
N ILE A 465 -8.37 48.28 4.86
CA ILE A 465 -9.16 48.27 3.62
C ILE A 465 -9.90 49.61 3.46
N ASP A 466 -9.76 50.20 2.28
CA ASP A 466 -10.46 51.41 1.91
C ASP A 466 -11.86 51.08 1.40
N TYR A 467 -12.81 50.95 2.32
CA TYR A 467 -14.20 50.61 1.99
C TYR A 467 -14.90 51.68 1.14
N ASP A 468 -14.51 52.95 1.27
CA ASP A 468 -15.11 54.04 0.49
C ASP A 468 -14.56 54.03 -0.94
N GLN A 469 -13.26 53.80 -1.12
CA GLN A 469 -12.69 53.53 -2.45
C GLN A 469 -13.33 52.28 -3.08
N LEU A 470 -13.47 51.20 -2.31
CA LEU A 470 -14.08 49.96 -2.77
C LEU A 470 -15.52 50.18 -3.27
N GLU A 471 -16.32 50.93 -2.51
CA GLU A 471 -17.69 51.29 -2.91
C GLU A 471 -17.72 52.14 -4.18
N ALA A 472 -16.83 53.13 -4.30
CA ALA A 472 -16.71 53.96 -5.50
C ALA A 472 -16.35 53.11 -6.75
N LEU A 473 -15.34 52.24 -6.62
CA LEU A 473 -14.94 51.32 -7.69
C LEU A 473 -16.05 50.33 -8.06
N ALA A 474 -16.78 49.82 -7.07
CA ALA A 474 -17.91 48.92 -7.31
C ALA A 474 -19.01 49.62 -8.11
N LYS A 475 -19.31 50.89 -7.80
CA LYS A 475 -20.32 51.69 -8.51
C LYS A 475 -19.89 52.05 -9.92
N GLU A 476 -18.62 52.39 -10.11
CA GLU A 476 -18.03 52.75 -11.39
C GLU A 476 -17.94 51.55 -12.35
N HIS A 477 -17.36 50.44 -11.88
CA HIS A 477 -17.03 49.31 -12.75
C HIS A 477 -18.14 48.26 -12.84
N ARG A 478 -19.09 48.27 -11.91
CA ARG A 478 -20.21 47.30 -11.84
C ARG A 478 -19.74 45.86 -12.01
N PRO A 479 -18.84 45.37 -11.12
CA PRO A 479 -18.31 44.01 -11.23
C PRO A 479 -19.44 42.99 -11.08
N LYS A 480 -19.27 41.80 -11.67
CA LYS A 480 -20.17 40.67 -11.43
C LYS A 480 -19.93 40.02 -10.08
N MET A 481 -18.70 40.10 -9.57
CA MET A 481 -18.35 39.55 -8.26
C MET A 481 -17.33 40.44 -7.55
N ILE A 482 -17.56 40.67 -6.26
CA ILE A 482 -16.58 41.24 -5.33
C ILE A 482 -15.96 40.07 -4.57
N THR A 483 -14.64 39.96 -4.56
CA THR A 483 -13.92 38.95 -3.77
C THR A 483 -13.27 39.62 -2.56
N VAL A 484 -13.47 39.04 -1.38
CA VAL A 484 -12.90 39.51 -0.12
C VAL A 484 -12.20 38.37 0.59
N GLY A 485 -10.99 38.63 1.07
CA GLY A 485 -10.14 37.62 1.69
C GLY A 485 -8.68 38.03 1.53
N ALA A 486 -7.83 37.60 2.44
CA ALA A 486 -6.44 38.04 2.44
C ALA A 486 -5.50 36.91 2.89
N SER A 487 -4.31 36.91 2.29
CA SER A 487 -3.17 36.10 2.72
C SER A 487 -2.29 36.83 3.73
N ALA A 488 -2.22 38.16 3.63
CA ALA A 488 -1.37 39.00 4.46
C ALA A 488 -2.08 40.31 4.85
N TYR A 489 -3.14 40.21 5.66
CA TYR A 489 -3.85 41.36 6.21
C TYR A 489 -4.15 41.14 7.70
N PRO A 490 -3.53 41.90 8.62
CA PRO A 490 -3.55 41.61 10.06
C PRO A 490 -4.72 42.28 10.80
N ARG A 491 -5.79 42.66 10.10
CA ARG A 491 -6.95 43.36 10.68
C ARG A 491 -8.23 42.59 10.39
N VAL A 492 -9.25 42.88 11.20
CA VAL A 492 -10.60 42.37 10.96
C VAL A 492 -11.16 42.95 9.67
N ILE A 493 -11.81 42.10 8.88
CA ILE A 493 -12.54 42.48 7.68
C ILE A 493 -14.02 42.70 8.05
N ASP A 494 -14.56 43.85 7.69
CA ASP A 494 -15.99 44.17 7.83
C ASP A 494 -16.80 43.51 6.69
N PHE A 495 -17.20 42.25 6.90
CA PHE A 495 -17.99 41.50 5.93
C PHE A 495 -19.39 42.08 5.72
N ALA A 496 -19.98 42.74 6.72
CA ALA A 496 -21.29 43.37 6.60
C ALA A 496 -21.23 44.54 5.62
N ARG A 497 -20.20 45.40 5.72
CA ARG A 497 -19.95 46.49 4.78
C ARG A 497 -19.70 45.97 3.37
N MET A 498 -18.93 44.88 3.23
CA MET A 498 -18.68 44.24 1.93
C MET A 498 -19.97 43.72 1.28
N GLY A 499 -20.82 43.02 2.04
CA GLY A 499 -22.10 42.52 1.56
C GLY A 499 -23.06 43.64 1.16
N ALA A 500 -23.09 44.74 1.93
CA ALA A 500 -23.90 45.91 1.58
C ALA A 500 -23.46 46.53 0.24
N ILE A 501 -22.15 46.69 0.01
CA ILE A 501 -21.61 47.24 -1.24
C ILE A 501 -21.94 46.31 -2.42
N ALA A 502 -21.70 45.00 -2.28
CA ALA A 502 -21.99 44.01 -3.31
C ALA A 502 -23.48 44.04 -3.71
N LYS A 503 -24.37 44.04 -2.72
CA LYS A 503 -25.82 44.12 -2.92
C LYS A 503 -26.26 45.41 -3.60
N GLU A 504 -25.68 46.55 -3.24
CA GLU A 504 -26.01 47.85 -3.84
C GLU A 504 -25.73 47.87 -5.35
N VAL A 505 -24.63 47.26 -5.79
CA VAL A 505 -24.24 47.27 -7.21
C VAL A 505 -24.75 46.07 -8.00
N GLY A 506 -25.36 45.08 -7.33
CA GLY A 506 -25.87 43.85 -7.94
C GLY A 506 -24.79 42.80 -8.24
N ALA A 507 -23.70 42.79 -7.46
CA ALA A 507 -22.60 41.84 -7.56
C ALA A 507 -22.76 40.69 -6.55
N TYR A 508 -22.22 39.52 -6.85
CA TYR A 508 -22.01 38.46 -5.86
C TYR A 508 -20.86 38.81 -4.92
N LEU A 509 -20.94 38.39 -3.66
CA LEU A 509 -19.82 38.44 -2.71
C LEU A 509 -19.23 37.05 -2.47
N LEU A 510 -17.96 36.89 -2.82
CA LEU A 510 -17.14 35.72 -2.47
C LEU A 510 -16.20 36.07 -1.32
N ALA A 511 -16.39 35.45 -0.15
CA ALA A 511 -15.52 35.58 1.00
C ALA A 511 -14.56 34.37 1.11
N ASP A 512 -13.27 34.57 0.83
CA ASP A 512 -12.20 33.60 1.03
C ASP A 512 -11.60 33.76 2.42
N ILE A 513 -11.97 32.85 3.32
CA ILE A 513 -11.55 32.88 4.73
C ILE A 513 -10.34 31.98 5.02
N ALA A 514 -9.60 31.50 4.01
CA ALA A 514 -8.59 30.45 4.18
C ALA A 514 -7.64 30.66 5.39
N HIS A 515 -7.12 31.88 5.59
CA HIS A 515 -6.21 32.18 6.70
C HIS A 515 -6.89 32.27 8.07
N ILE A 516 -8.16 32.65 8.12
CA ILE A 516 -8.89 32.92 9.36
C ILE A 516 -9.98 31.88 9.67
N ALA A 517 -10.08 30.81 8.87
CA ALA A 517 -11.15 29.81 8.96
C ALA A 517 -11.29 29.19 10.36
N GLY A 518 -10.17 28.84 11.01
CA GLY A 518 -10.18 28.34 12.37
C GLY A 518 -10.64 29.39 13.40
N LEU A 519 -10.30 30.66 13.18
CA LEU A 519 -10.72 31.77 14.05
C LEU A 519 -12.21 32.09 13.90
N VAL A 520 -12.73 31.99 12.68
CA VAL A 520 -14.17 32.10 12.39
C VAL A 520 -14.92 30.94 13.03
N ALA A 521 -14.45 29.70 12.84
CA ALA A 521 -15.05 28.50 13.44
C ALA A 521 -15.06 28.55 14.98
N ALA A 522 -14.03 29.15 15.59
CA ALA A 522 -13.94 29.35 17.04
C ALA A 522 -14.77 30.54 17.56
N GLY A 523 -15.37 31.35 16.67
CA GLY A 523 -16.12 32.56 17.04
C GLY A 523 -15.25 33.73 17.52
N ILE A 524 -13.94 33.71 17.23
CA ILE A 524 -12.97 34.75 17.61
C ILE A 524 -12.88 35.83 16.53
N HIS A 525 -13.12 35.47 15.27
CA HIS A 525 -13.18 36.40 14.14
C HIS A 525 -14.62 36.46 13.59
N PRO A 526 -15.12 37.63 13.13
CA PRO A 526 -16.42 37.74 12.48
C PRO A 526 -16.61 36.73 11.33
N SER A 527 -17.81 36.15 11.25
CA SER A 527 -18.20 35.22 10.19
C SER A 527 -18.74 35.97 8.97
N PRO A 528 -18.34 35.60 7.73
CA PRO A 528 -18.92 36.17 6.52
C PRO A 528 -20.22 35.49 6.08
N VAL A 529 -20.62 34.36 6.71
CA VAL A 529 -21.70 33.48 6.20
C VAL A 529 -23.05 34.21 6.07
N GLU A 530 -23.34 35.18 6.94
CA GLU A 530 -24.59 35.97 6.89
C GLU A 530 -24.54 37.12 5.88
N HIS A 531 -23.37 37.38 5.27
CA HIS A 531 -23.11 38.57 4.45
C HIS A 531 -22.64 38.25 3.02
N ALA A 532 -22.08 37.05 2.80
CA ALA A 532 -21.54 36.61 1.52
C ALA A 532 -22.43 35.58 0.84
N ASP A 533 -22.49 35.61 -0.49
CA ASP A 533 -23.18 34.58 -1.28
C ASP A 533 -22.40 33.27 -1.28
N PHE A 534 -21.06 33.37 -1.25
CA PHE A 534 -20.15 32.22 -1.22
C PHE A 534 -19.06 32.44 -0.18
N VAL A 535 -18.76 31.39 0.58
CA VAL A 535 -17.60 31.36 1.48
C VAL A 535 -16.71 30.20 1.07
N THR A 536 -15.47 30.50 0.72
CA THR A 536 -14.45 29.48 0.42
C THR A 536 -13.38 29.48 1.50
N THR A 537 -12.72 28.34 1.66
CA THR A 537 -11.64 28.22 2.63
C THR A 537 -10.60 27.22 2.15
N THR A 538 -9.54 27.08 2.93
CA THR A 538 -8.72 25.88 2.96
C THR A 538 -9.03 25.09 4.22
N THR A 539 -8.90 23.77 4.17
CA THR A 539 -9.07 22.93 5.37
C THR A 539 -7.80 22.82 6.24
N HIS A 540 -6.65 23.26 5.73
CA HIS A 540 -5.40 23.41 6.50
C HIS A 540 -5.32 24.80 7.19
N LYS A 541 -4.13 25.39 7.32
CA LYS A 541 -3.89 26.69 7.99
C LYS A 541 -4.47 26.70 9.41
N THR A 542 -5.23 27.73 9.77
CA THR A 542 -5.82 27.86 11.12
C THR A 542 -6.89 26.81 11.42
N LEU A 543 -7.47 26.15 10.41
CA LEU A 543 -8.45 25.06 10.62
C LEU A 543 -7.77 23.73 10.99
N ARG A 544 -6.46 23.59 10.70
CA ARG A 544 -5.60 22.47 11.13
C ARG A 544 -6.05 21.07 10.66
N GLY A 545 -6.80 21.00 9.57
CA GLY A 545 -7.18 19.77 8.86
C GLY A 545 -6.16 19.35 7.79
N PRO A 546 -6.54 18.42 6.88
CA PRO A 546 -5.70 18.01 5.77
C PRO A 546 -5.59 19.12 4.71
N ARG A 547 -4.79 18.92 3.66
CA ARG A 547 -4.85 19.79 2.47
C ARG A 547 -6.15 19.51 1.71
N GLY A 548 -6.96 20.55 1.54
CA GLY A 548 -8.27 20.54 0.88
C GLY A 548 -8.83 21.96 0.80
N GLY A 549 -10.01 22.11 0.21
CA GLY A 549 -10.73 23.38 0.03
C GLY A 549 -12.17 23.33 0.49
#